data_AF-A0A086AQA5-F1
#
_entry.id   AF-A0A086AQA5-F1
#
_cell.length_a   1.000
_cell.length_b   1.000
_cell.length_c   1.000
_cell.angle_alpha   90.00
_cell.angle_beta   90.00
_cell.angle_gamma   90.00
#
_symmetry.space_group_name_H-M   'P 1'
#
loop_
_entity.id
_entity.type
_entity.pdbx_description
1 polymer ?
#
loop_
_entity_poly.entity_id
_entity_poly.type
_entity_poly.pdbx_seq_one_letter_code
_entity_poly.pdbx_strand_id
1 'polypeptide(L)'
;MLDHIFDYFLSIFIAAPVIFGIFCYFQNKKIITKYRQPGSSELKNISGKIVVESGPLRKNYRFCTFHILLNQNSVFLFPTDFYCIPSRFINLNFNSDKRNTKSPTGLREFSFSNHSVTLISYPDFLVNRKRTIYLQNLTPDQIRLFQEALKNRMPSVRH
;
A
#
# COMPACT_ATOMS: atom_id res chain seq x y z
N MET A 1 -26.15 13.15 35.17
CA MET A 1 -25.35 13.93 34.18
C MET A 1 -24.19 13.11 33.59
N LEU A 2 -23.69 12.09 34.31
CA LEU A 2 -22.78 11.06 33.80
C LEU A 2 -23.49 9.94 33.01
N ASP A 3 -24.82 9.89 33.06
CA ASP A 3 -25.63 8.75 32.59
C ASP A 3 -25.72 8.64 31.07
N HIS A 4 -25.51 9.74 30.34
CA HIS A 4 -25.47 9.75 28.87
C HIS A 4 -24.06 9.77 28.28
N ILE A 5 -23.02 9.87 29.13
CA ILE A 5 -21.63 9.96 28.66
C ILE A 5 -21.27 8.71 27.85
N PHE A 6 -21.70 7.53 28.29
CA PHE A 6 -21.47 6.27 27.59
C PHE A 6 -22.18 6.20 26.23
N ASP A 7 -23.40 6.73 26.11
CA ASP A 7 -24.14 6.77 24.85
C ASP A 7 -23.43 7.67 23.81
N TYR A 8 -22.93 8.82 24.24
CA TYR A 8 -22.13 9.70 23.38
C TYR A 8 -20.79 9.07 23.00
N PHE A 9 -20.08 8.43 23.93
CA PHE A 9 -18.83 7.72 23.62
C PHE A 9 -19.04 6.58 22.63
N LEU A 10 -20.09 5.78 22.79
CA LEU A 10 -20.42 4.70 21.87
C LEU A 10 -20.75 5.24 20.47
N SER A 11 -21.55 6.31 20.40
CA SER A 11 -21.89 6.97 19.14
C SER A 11 -20.66 7.52 18.42
N ILE A 12 -19.75 8.19 19.14
CA ILE A 12 -18.49 8.69 18.60
C ILE A 12 -17.58 7.54 18.15
N PHE A 13 -17.51 6.47 18.93
CA PHE A 13 -16.69 5.29 18.62
C PHE A 13 -17.12 4.60 17.33
N ILE A 14 -18.41 4.60 17.02
CA ILE A 14 -18.95 4.06 15.75
C ILE A 14 -18.81 5.08 14.61
N ALA A 15 -19.10 6.37 14.86
CA ALA A 15 -19.08 7.39 13.83
C ALA A 15 -17.65 7.70 13.35
N ALA A 16 -16.66 7.73 14.24
CA ALA A 16 -15.26 8.06 13.92
C ALA A 16 -14.64 7.15 12.83
N PRO A 17 -14.70 5.81 12.91
CA PRO A 17 -14.16 4.94 11.86
C PRO A 17 -14.92 5.08 10.54
N VAL A 18 -16.23 5.34 10.57
CA VAL A 18 -17.04 5.58 9.35
C VAL A 18 -16.59 6.86 8.65
N ILE A 19 -16.50 7.98 9.38
CA ILE A 19 -16.04 9.27 8.86
C ILE A 19 -14.60 9.15 8.32
N PHE A 20 -13.72 8.47 9.06
CA PHE A 20 -12.35 8.21 8.63
C PHE A 20 -12.30 7.37 7.35
N GLY A 21 -13.13 6.32 7.28
CA GLY A 21 -13.27 5.47 6.10
C GLY A 21 -13.68 6.25 4.86
N ILE A 22 -14.71 7.10 4.98
CA ILE A 22 -15.19 7.97 3.89
C ILE A 22 -14.08 8.94 3.46
N PHE A 23 -13.42 9.60 4.41
CA PHE A 23 -12.33 10.53 4.12
C PHE A 23 -11.21 9.85 3.33
N CYS A 24 -10.75 8.69 3.79
CA CYS A 24 -9.71 7.91 3.11
C CYS A 24 -10.16 7.44 1.73
N TYR A 25 -11.41 7.03 1.55
CA TYR A 25 -11.96 6.67 0.25
C TYR A 25 -11.88 7.83 -0.76
N PHE A 26 -12.34 9.03 -0.37
CA PHE A 26 -12.27 10.21 -1.23
C PHE A 26 -10.82 10.64 -1.52
N GLN A 27 -9.94 10.58 -0.52
CA GLN A 27 -8.51 10.85 -0.72
C GLN A 27 -7.88 9.87 -1.70
N ASN A 28 -8.17 8.57 -1.59
CA ASN A 28 -7.65 7.55 -2.49
C ASN A 28 -8.14 7.80 -3.91
N LYS A 29 -9.44 8.08 -4.09
CA LYS A 29 -10.00 8.42 -5.40
C LYS A 29 -9.34 9.66 -6.02
N LYS A 30 -9.11 10.71 -5.23
CA LYS A 30 -8.43 11.93 -5.66
C LYS A 30 -6.97 11.68 -6.06
N ILE A 31 -6.27 10.79 -5.37
CA ILE A 31 -4.89 10.41 -5.73
C ILE A 31 -4.89 9.62 -7.03
N ILE A 32 -5.79 8.66 -7.17
CA ILE A 32 -5.91 7.87 -8.40
C ILE A 32 -6.17 8.80 -9.59
N THR A 33 -7.17 9.68 -9.52
CA THR A 33 -7.48 10.57 -10.65
C THR A 33 -6.36 11.55 -10.97
N LYS A 34 -5.66 12.08 -9.97
CA LYS A 34 -4.61 13.08 -10.17
C LYS A 34 -3.29 12.50 -10.70
N TYR A 35 -2.92 11.30 -10.25
CA TYR A 35 -1.59 10.72 -10.52
C TYR A 35 -1.62 9.54 -11.50
N ARG A 36 -2.78 9.21 -12.07
CA ARG A 36 -2.90 8.21 -13.13
C ARG A 36 -2.12 8.62 -14.38
N GLN A 37 -1.33 7.70 -14.91
CA GLN A 37 -0.55 7.93 -16.13
C GLN A 37 -1.17 7.22 -17.34
N PRO A 38 -0.88 7.66 -18.58
CA PRO A 38 -1.21 6.89 -19.77
C PRO A 38 -0.57 5.49 -19.71
N GLY A 39 -1.37 4.44 -19.87
CA GLY A 39 -0.91 3.05 -19.73
C GLY A 39 -0.81 2.53 -18.29
N SER A 40 -1.31 3.26 -17.29
CA SER A 40 -1.42 2.75 -15.92
C SER A 40 -2.42 1.60 -15.81
N SER A 41 -2.16 0.65 -14.92
CA SER A 41 -3.10 -0.44 -14.60
C SER A 41 -3.65 -0.31 -13.18
N GLU A 42 -4.95 -0.51 -13.02
CA GLU A 42 -5.60 -0.56 -11.70
C GLU A 42 -5.88 -2.03 -11.34
N LEU A 43 -5.37 -2.48 -10.19
CA LEU A 43 -5.59 -3.83 -9.67
C LEU A 43 -6.36 -3.72 -8.36
N LYS A 44 -7.53 -4.34 -8.28
CA LYS A 44 -8.41 -4.27 -7.11
C LYS A 44 -8.44 -5.61 -6.38
N ASN A 45 -8.71 -5.55 -5.08
CA ASN A 45 -8.91 -6.72 -4.21
C ASN A 45 -7.71 -7.67 -4.16
N ILE A 46 -6.49 -7.13 -4.23
CA ILE A 46 -5.28 -7.95 -4.09
C ILE A 46 -5.07 -8.24 -2.60
N SER A 47 -5.09 -9.51 -2.21
CA SER A 47 -4.85 -9.88 -0.82
C SER A 47 -3.38 -9.75 -0.47
N GLY A 48 -3.05 -9.44 0.78
CA GLY A 48 -1.66 -9.40 1.18
C GLY A 48 -1.43 -9.00 2.63
N LYS A 49 -0.16 -8.69 2.92
CA LYS A 49 0.26 -8.23 4.24
C LYS A 49 1.40 -7.23 4.16
N ILE A 50 1.41 -6.31 5.11
CA ILE A 50 2.49 -5.36 5.35
C ILE A 50 3.23 -5.82 6.60
N VAL A 51 4.54 -5.92 6.51
CA VAL A 51 5.43 -6.21 7.63
C VAL A 51 6.34 -5.01 7.82
N VAL A 52 6.30 -4.41 9.01
CA VAL A 52 7.23 -3.35 9.39
C VAL A 52 8.16 -3.89 10.46
N GLU A 53 9.45 -3.93 10.14
CA GLU A 53 10.50 -4.47 11.01
C GLU A 53 11.38 -3.33 11.52
N SER A 54 11.62 -3.29 12.83
CA SER A 54 12.49 -2.29 13.49
C SER A 54 13.70 -2.93 14.18
N GLY A 55 14.08 -4.14 13.72
CA GLY A 55 15.07 -5.02 14.32
C GLY A 55 14.60 -6.49 14.28
N PRO A 56 15.45 -7.45 14.67
CA PRO A 56 15.15 -8.87 14.54
C PRO A 56 13.92 -9.32 15.35
N LEU A 57 13.65 -8.69 16.50
CA LEU A 57 12.58 -9.07 17.43
C LEU A 57 11.32 -8.20 17.34
N ARG A 58 11.36 -7.06 16.64
CA ARG A 58 10.24 -6.09 16.59
C ARG A 58 9.65 -6.02 15.21
N LYS A 59 8.67 -6.90 14.95
CA LYS A 59 7.93 -7.00 13.68
C LYS A 59 6.45 -6.74 13.93
N ASN A 60 5.87 -5.80 13.18
CA ASN A 60 4.44 -5.58 13.14
C ASN A 60 3.88 -6.16 11.85
N TYR A 61 2.91 -7.06 11.99
CA TYR A 61 2.23 -7.72 10.87
C TYR A 61 0.84 -7.15 10.71
N ARG A 62 0.50 -6.78 9.48
CA ARG A 62 -0.79 -6.20 9.14
C ARG A 62 -1.33 -6.87 7.90
N PHE A 63 -2.42 -7.62 8.05
CA PHE A 63 -3.13 -8.26 6.94
C PHE A 63 -4.13 -7.28 6.35
N CYS A 64 -4.11 -7.12 5.03
CA CYS A 64 -4.96 -6.17 4.34
C CYS A 64 -5.22 -6.58 2.89
N THR A 65 -6.26 -6.01 2.30
CA THR A 65 -6.46 -6.03 0.86
C THR A 65 -5.92 -4.73 0.26
N PHE A 66 -5.46 -4.79 -0.97
CA PHE A 66 -4.87 -3.67 -1.68
C PHE A 66 -5.70 -3.36 -2.92
N HIS A 67 -6.02 -2.08 -3.06
CA HIS A 67 -6.23 -1.48 -4.37
C HIS A 67 -4.89 -0.87 -4.81
N ILE A 68 -4.46 -1.17 -6.02
CA ILE A 68 -3.15 -0.82 -6.54
C ILE A 68 -3.34 -0.01 -7.81
N LEU A 69 -2.67 1.13 -7.90
CA LEU A 69 -2.47 1.86 -9.14
C LEU A 69 -1.00 1.69 -9.54
N LEU A 70 -0.79 0.93 -10.60
CA LEU A 70 0.50 0.64 -11.21
C LEU A 70 0.74 1.66 -12.33
N ASN A 71 1.68 2.57 -12.11
CA ASN A 71 2.16 3.52 -13.11
C ASN A 71 3.51 3.07 -13.67
N GLN A 72 4.01 3.77 -14.68
CA GLN A 72 5.31 3.46 -15.30
C GLN A 72 6.48 3.71 -14.34
N ASN A 73 6.39 4.75 -13.50
CA ASN A 73 7.46 5.16 -12.59
C ASN A 73 7.14 4.97 -11.10
N SER A 74 5.94 4.50 -10.75
CA SER A 74 5.53 4.35 -9.36
C SER A 74 4.40 3.33 -9.17
N VAL A 75 4.27 2.81 -7.95
CA VAL A 75 3.11 2.06 -7.48
C VAL A 75 2.48 2.76 -6.30
N PHE A 76 1.20 3.05 -6.43
CA PHE A 76 0.37 3.43 -5.30
C PHE A 76 -0.35 2.18 -4.79
N LEU A 77 -0.18 1.90 -3.51
CA LEU A 77 -0.87 0.85 -2.79
C LEU A 77 -1.83 1.54 -1.83
N PHE A 78 -3.11 1.20 -1.91
CA PHE A 78 -4.16 1.67 -1.04
C PHE A 78 -4.59 0.48 -0.17
N PRO A 79 -4.03 0.32 1.04
CA PRO A 79 -4.35 -0.81 1.88
C PRO A 79 -5.68 -0.57 2.60
N THR A 80 -6.50 -1.60 2.66
CA THR A 80 -7.74 -1.68 3.42
C THR A 80 -7.60 -2.80 4.45
N ASP A 81 -7.59 -2.42 5.73
CA ASP A 81 -7.51 -3.37 6.84
C ASP A 81 -8.85 -4.04 7.08
N PHE A 82 -8.80 -5.31 7.49
CA PHE A 82 -10.00 -6.08 7.83
C PHE A 82 -11.12 -5.89 6.79
N TYR A 83 -10.74 -5.80 5.51
CA TYR A 83 -11.61 -5.60 4.35
C TYR A 83 -12.40 -4.27 4.28
N CYS A 84 -12.42 -3.44 5.32
CA CYS A 84 -13.30 -2.24 5.36
C CYS A 84 -12.63 -0.94 5.82
N ILE A 85 -11.49 -0.97 6.52
CA ILE A 85 -10.87 0.25 7.07
C ILE A 85 -9.73 0.67 6.14
N PRO A 86 -9.94 1.65 5.24
CA PRO A 86 -8.87 2.15 4.41
C PRO A 86 -7.82 2.83 5.27
N SER A 87 -6.59 2.76 4.80
CA SER A 87 -5.46 3.29 5.52
C SER A 87 -4.65 4.25 4.69
N ARG A 88 -3.61 4.81 5.31
CA ARG A 88 -2.69 5.68 4.60
C ARG A 88 -2.10 4.93 3.40
N PHE A 89 -2.32 5.49 2.22
CA PHE A 89 -1.72 5.00 0.98
C PHE A 89 -0.20 4.94 1.09
N ILE A 90 0.38 3.97 0.39
CA ILE A 90 1.82 3.79 0.27
C ILE A 90 2.17 4.06 -1.19
N ASN A 91 3.05 5.02 -1.43
CA ASN A 91 3.54 5.31 -2.77
C ASN A 91 5.00 4.86 -2.86
N LEU A 92 5.27 3.91 -3.75
CA LEU A 92 6.60 3.37 -4.01
C LEU A 92 7.07 3.85 -5.37
N ASN A 93 8.22 4.52 -5.46
CA ASN A 93 8.76 4.92 -6.76
C ASN A 93 9.75 3.90 -7.33
N PHE A 94 9.62 3.68 -8.64
CA PHE A 94 10.47 2.82 -9.45
C PHE A 94 11.53 3.60 -10.20
N ASN A 95 11.67 4.90 -10.02
CA ASN A 95 12.78 5.62 -10.62
C ASN A 95 13.23 6.77 -9.71
N SER A 96 14.41 7.33 -10.00
CA SER A 96 14.84 8.61 -9.46
C SER A 96 13.87 9.73 -9.85
N ASP A 97 13.15 9.58 -10.96
CA ASP A 97 12.09 10.49 -11.37
C ASP A 97 10.91 10.44 -10.38
N LYS A 98 10.67 11.59 -9.74
CA LYS A 98 9.58 11.81 -8.78
C LYS A 98 8.39 12.53 -9.41
N ARG A 99 8.41 12.81 -10.72
CA ARG A 99 7.26 13.43 -11.41
C ARG A 99 6.03 12.54 -11.29
N ASN A 100 4.87 13.18 -11.12
CA ASN A 100 3.58 12.49 -10.95
C ASN A 100 3.53 11.51 -9.75
N THR A 101 4.30 11.79 -8.69
CA THR A 101 4.25 11.04 -7.43
C THR A 101 3.85 11.95 -6.27
N LYS A 102 3.25 11.38 -5.21
CA LYS A 102 2.95 12.07 -3.94
C LYS A 102 3.75 11.45 -2.80
N SER A 103 4.71 12.18 -2.24
CA SER A 103 5.57 11.72 -1.13
C SER A 103 6.11 10.28 -1.31
N PRO A 104 6.80 10.00 -2.44
CA PRO A 104 7.21 8.64 -2.77
C PRO A 104 8.26 8.11 -1.78
N THR A 105 8.20 6.81 -1.53
CA THR A 105 9.27 6.07 -0.87
C THR A 105 10.01 5.21 -1.90
N GLY A 106 11.33 5.19 -1.84
CA GLY A 106 12.19 4.32 -2.65
C GLY A 106 11.82 2.86 -2.53
N LEU A 107 11.38 2.22 -3.62
CA LEU A 107 11.43 0.77 -3.73
C LEU A 107 12.90 0.35 -3.85
N ARG A 108 13.38 -0.49 -2.93
CA ARG A 108 14.78 -0.93 -2.90
C ARG A 108 14.96 -2.34 -3.45
N GLU A 109 14.10 -3.25 -3.04
CA GLU A 109 14.16 -4.65 -3.45
C GLU A 109 12.75 -5.11 -3.84
N PHE A 110 12.68 -6.05 -4.78
CA PHE A 110 11.43 -6.70 -5.14
C PHE A 110 11.72 -8.12 -5.62
N SER A 111 10.75 -9.00 -5.44
CA SER A 111 10.83 -10.35 -6.00
C SER A 111 9.47 -10.87 -6.42
N PHE A 112 9.50 -11.73 -7.42
CA PHE A 112 8.34 -12.41 -7.98
C PHE A 112 8.31 -13.87 -7.53
N SER A 113 7.11 -14.42 -7.46
CA SER A 113 6.81 -15.84 -7.32
C SER A 113 5.55 -16.12 -8.12
N ASN A 114 5.21 -17.39 -8.34
CA ASN A 114 4.14 -17.81 -9.25
C ASN A 114 2.78 -17.14 -8.98
N HIS A 115 2.52 -16.76 -7.72
CA HIS A 115 1.26 -16.13 -7.29
C HIS A 115 1.46 -14.96 -6.32
N SER A 116 2.70 -14.44 -6.20
CA SER A 116 2.97 -13.36 -5.26
C SER A 116 4.07 -12.40 -5.72
N VAL A 117 3.94 -11.15 -5.28
CA VAL A 117 4.93 -10.08 -5.46
C VAL A 117 5.32 -9.56 -4.10
N THR A 118 6.63 -9.51 -3.83
CA THR A 118 7.17 -8.90 -2.62
C THR A 118 7.84 -7.59 -2.96
N LEU A 119 7.48 -6.51 -2.26
CA LEU A 119 8.03 -5.16 -2.44
C LEU A 119 8.65 -4.69 -1.12
N ILE A 120 9.91 -4.26 -1.14
CA ILE A 120 10.64 -3.84 0.04
C ILE A 120 11.06 -2.38 -0.10
N SER A 121 10.80 -1.60 0.94
CA SER A 121 11.13 -0.19 1.03
C SER A 121 11.66 0.18 2.41
N TYR A 122 12.47 1.23 2.47
CA TYR A 122 13.00 1.81 3.71
C TYR A 122 12.54 3.26 3.77
N PRO A 123 11.38 3.54 4.39
CA PRO A 123 10.82 4.87 4.43
C PRO A 123 11.62 5.76 5.37
N ASP A 124 11.99 6.96 4.92
CA ASP A 124 12.81 7.90 5.70
C ASP A 124 12.16 8.28 7.04
N PHE A 125 10.83 8.35 7.07
CA PHE A 125 10.06 8.65 8.29
C PHE A 125 10.00 7.49 9.29
N LEU A 126 10.38 6.28 8.87
CA LEU A 126 10.44 5.11 9.74
C LEU A 126 11.90 4.83 10.15
N VAL A 127 12.66 5.83 10.62
CA VAL A 127 14.02 5.73 11.22
C VAL A 127 14.52 4.29 11.41
N ASN A 128 15.26 3.77 10.43
CA ASN A 128 15.84 2.41 10.39
C ASN A 128 14.86 1.22 10.41
N ARG A 129 13.64 1.37 9.91
CA ARG A 129 12.66 0.29 9.78
C ARG A 129 12.47 -0.13 8.34
N LYS A 130 12.53 -1.44 8.12
CA LYS A 130 12.23 -2.08 6.84
C LYS A 130 10.71 -2.25 6.72
N ARG A 131 10.14 -1.87 5.58
CA ARG A 131 8.76 -2.20 5.23
C ARG A 131 8.76 -3.19 4.07
N THR A 132 8.26 -4.38 4.34
CA THR A 132 8.03 -5.41 3.34
C THR A 132 6.54 -5.54 3.08
N ILE A 133 6.14 -5.49 1.83
CA ILE A 133 4.76 -5.63 1.38
C ILE A 133 4.67 -6.90 0.55
N TYR A 134 3.83 -7.82 1.00
CA TYR A 134 3.56 -9.06 0.30
C TYR A 134 2.19 -8.95 -0.35
N LEU A 135 2.16 -8.99 -1.67
CA LEU A 135 0.96 -9.13 -2.48
C LEU A 135 0.81 -10.62 -2.81
N GLN A 136 -0.34 -11.19 -2.53
CA GLN A 136 -0.63 -12.62 -2.59
C GLN A 136 -1.85 -12.88 -3.46
N ASN A 137 -1.96 -14.13 -3.95
CA ASN A 137 -3.07 -14.60 -4.78
C ASN A 137 -3.25 -13.77 -6.06
N LEU A 138 -2.14 -13.33 -6.66
CA LEU A 138 -2.19 -12.62 -7.94
C LEU A 138 -2.42 -13.61 -9.08
N THR A 139 -3.20 -13.18 -10.07
CA THR A 139 -3.33 -13.94 -11.32
C THR A 139 -2.05 -13.80 -12.16
N PRO A 140 -1.79 -14.73 -13.11
CA PRO A 140 -0.65 -14.63 -14.01
C PRO A 140 -0.59 -13.29 -14.76
N ASP A 141 -1.73 -12.77 -15.22
CA ASP A 141 -1.80 -11.48 -15.90
C ASP A 141 -1.40 -10.32 -14.97
N GLN A 142 -1.83 -10.36 -13.71
CA GLN A 142 -1.45 -9.35 -12.72
C GLN A 142 0.04 -9.37 -12.44
N ILE A 143 0.65 -10.55 -12.31
CA ILE A 143 2.10 -10.69 -12.15
C ILE A 143 2.82 -10.13 -13.37
N ARG A 144 2.34 -10.42 -14.58
CA ARG A 144 2.93 -9.90 -15.82
C ARG A 144 2.92 -8.37 -15.85
N LEU A 145 1.83 -7.74 -15.43
CA LEU A 145 1.77 -6.27 -15.32
C LEU A 145 2.86 -5.73 -14.38
N PHE A 146 3.06 -6.34 -13.21
CA PHE A 146 4.15 -5.94 -12.32
C PHE A 146 5.53 -6.21 -12.93
N GLN A 147 5.72 -7.33 -13.63
CA GLN A 147 6.98 -7.64 -14.31
C GLN A 147 7.29 -6.60 -15.39
N GLU A 148 6.31 -6.20 -16.19
CA GLU A 148 6.47 -5.18 -17.22
C GLU A 148 6.78 -3.80 -16.62
N ALA A 149 6.07 -3.40 -15.56
CA ALA A 149 6.33 -2.14 -14.87
C ALA A 149 7.68 -2.09 -14.16
N LEU A 150 8.18 -3.23 -13.67
CA LEU A 150 9.46 -3.35 -12.97
C LEU A 150 10.61 -3.81 -13.89
N LYS A 151 10.36 -4.08 -15.18
CA LYS A 151 11.33 -4.67 -16.12
C LYS A 151 12.60 -3.84 -16.27
N ASN A 152 12.47 -2.51 -16.19
CA ASN A 152 13.59 -1.57 -16.35
C ASN A 152 14.39 -1.37 -15.04
N ARG A 153 14.09 -2.13 -13.98
CA ARG A 153 14.83 -2.17 -12.72
C ARG A 153 15.49 -3.52 -12.58
N MET A 154 16.73 -3.55 -12.09
CA MET A 154 17.36 -4.81 -11.70
C MET A 154 16.53 -5.43 -10.56
N PRO A 155 16.01 -6.67 -10.70
CA PRO A 155 15.46 -7.38 -9.57
C PRO A 155 16.56 -7.60 -8.53
N SER A 156 16.25 -7.47 -7.25
CA SER A 156 17.20 -7.88 -6.21
C SER A 156 17.40 -9.39 -6.34
N VAL A 157 18.59 -9.80 -6.74
CA VAL A 157 19.03 -11.20 -6.79
C VAL A 157 18.72 -11.82 -5.44
N ARG A 158 17.86 -12.85 -5.42
CA ARG A 158 17.66 -13.67 -4.22
C ARG A 158 18.94 -14.45 -3.98
N HIS A 159 19.58 -14.24 -2.83
CA HIS A 159 20.45 -15.23 -2.20
C HIS A 159 19.57 -16.23 -1.43
#